data_AF-A2QIB8-F1
#
_entry.id   AF-A2QIB8-F1
#
_cell.length_a   1.000
_cell.length_b   1.000
_cell.length_c   1.000
_cell.angle_alpha   90.00
_cell.angle_beta   90.00
_cell.angle_gamma   90.00
#
_symmetry.space_group_name_H-M   'P 1'
#
loop_
_entity.id
_entity.type
_entity.pdbx_description
1 polymer ?
#
loop_
_entity_poly.entity_id
_entity_poly.type
_entity_poly.pdbx_seq_one_letter_code
_entity_poly.pdbx_strand_id
1 'polypeptide(L)'
;MRFIQAGFGFKNKSGKGRGVLRLANVGPEEWKAWTVFTVLERLNGQDELEAQRVKAAGIQSSGSGPQPTNEDSDLQVLVVGAGQSGLALAAHLQNLGLKYLVVDKTARPGDSWRARYASIKSHTPSYTDHYPFLKYPTNWPRYLDQGHIVKWMEHYGDLLALNIRHGTLATNINYNESTKRYSVDLQSTEGGVQNITTKHLVLATGLLSDVPIKPAFPGEDTFKGQIFHTSAHQSASLMPDLQNKQITIIGSGTSAHDVAQDFASHGAKSVTIVQRSPIFVTSLKSLEELQVKLWDTPGLNTEDADLLGNSFSTAVVRTLSVGASQMMSMLDKDMLEGLEKAGMAVKRGDQGDSLVDHQLIKAGHFYIDQGACGMIIDGRIQVRRCQEGVREYYPDGITLADGTQVESDVVILATGFERIDKAIERIVPKEILDRVPGVICSLDESQERFGSQMANRSLVGMETDWHARILVHDGQLSLVETVLSCPGFADCRCRVGAEQGVSMVSTIDVFKFKPSRFLIPT
;
A
#
# COMPACT_ATOMS: atom_id res chain seq x y z
N MET A 1 21.06 1.33 -23.70
CA MET A 1 20.00 1.94 -24.53
C MET A 1 20.14 3.45 -24.45
N ARG A 2 20.10 4.17 -25.59
CA ARG A 2 20.00 5.64 -25.57
C ARG A 2 18.52 6.00 -25.69
N PHE A 3 18.02 6.85 -24.81
CA PHE A 3 16.67 7.38 -24.91
C PHE A 3 16.67 8.90 -24.69
N ILE A 4 15.71 9.57 -25.30
CA ILE A 4 15.38 10.97 -25.03
C ILE A 4 14.20 10.96 -24.07
N GLN A 5 14.27 11.75 -23.00
CA GLN A 5 13.17 11.97 -22.07
C GLN A 5 12.71 13.42 -22.15
N ALA A 6 11.41 13.64 -22.25
CA ALA A 6 10.80 14.96 -22.28
C ALA A 6 9.50 14.99 -21.46
N GLY A 7 9.25 16.10 -20.77
CA GLY A 7 7.95 16.41 -20.18
C GLY A 7 7.11 17.25 -21.14
N PHE A 8 5.79 17.10 -21.09
CA PHE A 8 4.86 17.93 -21.88
C PHE A 8 3.59 18.24 -21.11
N GLY A 9 2.97 19.38 -21.39
CA GLY A 9 1.61 19.70 -20.94
C GLY A 9 0.59 19.31 -22.00
N PHE A 10 -0.64 19.02 -21.58
CA PHE A 10 -1.75 18.79 -22.52
C PHE A 10 -3.06 19.37 -21.99
N LYS A 11 -3.98 19.63 -22.92
CA LYS A 11 -5.38 19.97 -22.63
C LYS A 11 -6.28 19.12 -23.52
N ASN A 12 -7.33 18.56 -22.95
CA ASN A 12 -8.34 17.79 -23.68
C ASN A 12 -9.76 18.20 -23.24
N LYS A 13 -10.77 17.48 -23.72
CA LYS A 13 -12.19 17.73 -23.39
C LYS A 13 -12.51 17.62 -21.89
N SER A 14 -11.72 16.87 -21.13
CA SER A 14 -11.94 16.61 -19.71
C SER A 14 -11.17 17.57 -18.80
N GLY A 15 -10.03 18.10 -19.25
CA GLY A 15 -9.20 18.96 -18.41
C GLY A 15 -7.81 19.26 -18.96
N LYS A 16 -6.90 19.64 -18.05
CA LYS A 16 -5.49 19.90 -18.33
C LYS A 16 -4.60 19.04 -17.46
N GLY A 17 -3.42 18.68 -17.96
CA GLY A 17 -2.50 17.79 -17.28
C GLY A 17 -1.09 17.83 -17.82
N ARG A 18 -0.26 16.92 -17.32
CA ARG A 18 1.15 16.77 -17.68
C ARG A 18 1.45 15.34 -18.09
N GLY A 19 2.50 15.15 -18.85
CA GLY A 19 2.94 13.84 -19.29
C GLY A 19 4.45 13.76 -19.44
N VAL A 20 4.93 12.52 -19.52
CA VAL A 20 6.33 12.16 -19.73
C VAL A 20 6.41 11.26 -20.96
N LEU A 21 7.30 11.62 -21.87
CA LEU A 21 7.60 10.87 -23.09
C LEU A 21 9.03 10.36 -23.02
N ARG A 22 9.23 9.07 -23.28
CA ARG A 22 10.56 8.49 -23.55
C ARG A 22 10.61 7.93 -24.96
N LEU A 23 11.54 8.45 -25.76
CA LEU A 23 11.82 7.93 -27.10
C LEU A 23 13.08 7.07 -27.05
N ALA A 24 12.97 5.80 -27.44
CA ALA A 24 14.12 4.91 -27.59
C ALA A 24 14.64 4.93 -29.02
N ASN A 25 15.97 5.03 -29.17
CA ASN A 25 16.62 4.88 -30.47
C ASN A 25 16.65 3.40 -30.86
N VAL A 26 16.03 3.04 -31.99
CA VAL A 26 15.92 1.66 -32.48
C VAL A 26 16.65 1.44 -33.82
N GLY A 27 17.32 2.47 -34.32
CA GLY A 27 18.16 2.46 -35.53
C GLY A 27 18.90 3.79 -35.67
N PRO A 28 19.82 3.96 -36.64
CA PRO A 28 20.66 5.15 -36.76
C PRO A 28 19.89 6.48 -36.73
N GLU A 29 18.70 6.53 -37.32
CA GLU A 29 17.82 7.71 -37.38
C GLU A 29 16.39 7.40 -36.92
N GLU A 30 16.13 6.19 -36.42
CA GLU A 30 14.77 5.76 -36.04
C GLU A 30 14.59 5.84 -34.52
N TRP A 31 13.58 6.61 -34.10
CA TRP A 31 13.18 6.76 -32.71
C TRP A 31 11.73 6.30 -32.53
N LYS A 32 11.48 5.50 -31.50
CA LYS A 32 10.13 5.03 -31.16
C LYS A 32 9.76 5.46 -29.76
N ALA A 33 8.50 5.81 -29.54
CA ALA A 33 7.96 5.96 -28.20
C ALA A 33 8.10 4.64 -27.45
N TRP A 34 8.89 4.66 -26.38
CA TRP A 34 9.06 3.54 -25.47
C TRP A 34 8.04 3.62 -24.34
N THR A 35 7.90 4.79 -23.73
CA THR A 35 6.84 5.07 -22.74
C THR A 35 6.21 6.43 -23.05
N VAL A 36 4.89 6.50 -22.93
CA VAL A 36 4.12 7.75 -22.93
C VAL A 36 3.21 7.66 -21.73
N PHE A 37 3.39 8.57 -20.79
CA PHE A 37 2.60 8.64 -19.57
C PHE A 37 1.92 9.99 -19.50
N THR A 38 0.64 10.01 -19.11
CA THR A 38 -0.12 11.24 -18.93
C THR A 38 -0.90 11.19 -17.62
N VAL A 39 -0.86 12.27 -16.86
CA VAL A 39 -1.66 12.49 -15.66
C VAL A 39 -2.56 13.69 -15.91
N LEU A 40 -3.86 13.47 -15.78
CA LEU A 40 -4.82 14.56 -15.73
C LEU A 40 -4.77 15.19 -14.33
N GLU A 41 -4.42 16.46 -14.23
CA GLU A 41 -4.20 17.11 -12.92
C GLU A 41 -5.33 18.02 -12.50
N ARG A 42 -6.09 18.54 -13.47
CA ARG A 42 -7.18 19.49 -13.26
C ARG A 42 -8.31 19.17 -14.21
N LEU A 43 -9.53 19.04 -13.69
CA LEU A 43 -10.74 18.90 -14.49
C LEU A 43 -11.25 20.27 -14.96
N ASN A 44 -11.91 20.30 -16.12
CA ASN A 44 -12.65 21.49 -16.55
C ASN A 44 -13.77 21.80 -15.54
N GLY A 45 -13.88 23.05 -15.11
CA GLY A 45 -14.87 23.49 -14.11
C GLY A 45 -14.46 23.29 -12.64
N GLN A 46 -13.33 22.63 -12.36
CA GLN A 46 -12.86 22.42 -10.97
C GLN A 46 -12.58 23.73 -10.25
N ASP A 47 -11.96 24.71 -10.91
CA ASP A 47 -11.62 26.00 -10.31
C ASP A 47 -12.89 26.79 -9.88
N GLU A 48 -14.00 26.61 -10.61
CA GLU A 48 -15.30 27.21 -10.27
C GLU A 48 -15.92 26.54 -9.02
N LEU A 49 -15.84 25.21 -8.92
CA LEU A 49 -16.27 24.46 -7.75
C LEU A 49 -15.45 24.82 -6.50
N GLU A 50 -14.13 24.92 -6.66
CA GLU A 50 -13.22 25.36 -5.58
C GLU A 50 -13.60 26.78 -5.11
N ALA A 51 -13.84 27.71 -6.04
CA ALA A 51 -14.25 29.08 -5.71
C ALA A 51 -15.62 29.14 -5.02
N GLN A 52 -16.60 28.33 -5.45
CA GLN A 52 -17.90 28.23 -4.80
C GLN A 52 -17.78 27.69 -3.37
N ARG A 53 -16.95 26.67 -3.16
CA ARG A 53 -16.68 26.10 -1.84
C ARG A 53 -16.06 27.12 -0.89
N VAL A 54 -15.04 27.86 -1.35
CA VAL A 54 -14.39 28.91 -0.53
C VAL A 54 -15.40 30.01 -0.14
N LYS A 55 -16.26 30.43 -1.08
CA LYS A 55 -17.34 31.39 -0.79
C LYS A 55 -18.34 30.85 0.22
N ALA A 56 -18.75 29.58 0.11
CA ALA A 56 -19.67 28.95 1.04
C ALA A 56 -19.07 28.80 2.45
N ALA A 57 -17.78 28.48 2.55
CA ALA A 57 -17.07 28.40 3.82
C ALA A 57 -17.00 29.75 4.56
N GLY A 58 -16.85 30.86 3.82
CA GLY A 58 -16.84 32.22 4.38
C GLY A 58 -18.19 32.70 4.93
N ILE A 59 -19.29 31.98 4.69
CA ILE A 59 -20.65 32.33 5.12
C ILE A 59 -21.10 31.46 6.32
N GLN A 60 -20.31 30.46 6.76
CA GLN A 60 -20.66 29.66 7.92
C GLN A 60 -20.73 30.53 9.19
N SER A 61 -21.95 30.86 9.59
CA SER A 61 -22.27 31.53 10.84
C SER A 61 -21.79 30.68 12.01
N SER A 62 -21.11 31.32 12.96
CA SER A 62 -20.73 30.79 14.27
C SER A 62 -21.78 29.81 14.84
N GLY A 63 -21.48 28.51 14.87
CA GLY A 63 -22.30 27.55 15.62
C GLY A 63 -22.40 26.12 15.10
N SER A 64 -21.98 25.80 13.87
CA SER A 64 -22.02 24.43 13.37
C SER A 64 -20.79 24.11 12.54
N GLY A 65 -19.92 23.23 13.06
CA GLY A 65 -18.98 22.49 12.21
C GLY A 65 -19.74 21.74 11.09
N PRO A 66 -19.04 21.11 10.13
CA PRO A 66 -19.68 20.35 9.07
C PRO A 66 -20.72 19.41 9.68
N GLN A 67 -22.00 19.75 9.49
CA GLN A 67 -23.09 18.91 9.96
C GLN A 67 -22.98 17.60 9.18
N PRO A 68 -22.95 16.43 9.85
CA PRO A 68 -23.07 15.16 9.14
C PRO A 68 -24.35 15.28 8.30
N THR A 69 -24.21 15.18 6.98
CA THR A 69 -25.35 15.25 6.07
C THR A 69 -26.22 14.04 6.37
N ASN A 70 -27.21 14.21 7.24
CA ASN A 70 -28.20 13.21 7.64
C ASN A 70 -29.14 12.80 6.48
N GLU A 71 -28.94 13.32 5.27
CA GLU A 71 -29.68 12.91 4.09
C GLU A 71 -28.91 11.83 3.33
N ASP A 72 -28.96 10.59 3.86
CA ASP A 72 -28.37 9.37 3.28
C ASP A 72 -28.75 9.13 1.81
N SER A 73 -29.82 9.76 1.29
CA SER A 73 -30.31 9.59 -0.07
C SER A 73 -29.39 10.16 -1.17
N ASP A 74 -28.52 11.12 -0.84
CA ASP A 74 -27.65 11.79 -1.83
C ASP A 74 -26.15 11.53 -1.63
N LEU A 75 -25.79 10.52 -0.85
CA LEU A 75 -24.39 10.09 -0.73
C LEU A 75 -23.86 9.61 -2.10
N GLN A 76 -22.78 10.22 -2.59
CA GLN A 76 -22.19 9.83 -3.87
C GLN A 76 -21.10 8.77 -3.70
N VAL A 77 -20.29 8.87 -2.65
CA VAL A 77 -19.16 7.98 -2.42
C VAL A 77 -19.10 7.54 -0.96
N LEU A 78 -19.14 6.23 -0.72
CA LEU A 78 -18.79 5.64 0.57
C LEU A 78 -17.36 5.11 0.49
N VAL A 79 -16.50 5.52 1.41
CA VAL A 79 -15.14 4.99 1.56
C VAL A 79 -15.10 4.17 2.85
N VAL A 80 -14.73 2.89 2.75
CA VAL A 80 -14.60 1.98 3.89
C VAL A 80 -13.14 1.88 4.27
N GLY A 81 -12.78 2.45 5.42
CA GLY A 81 -11.43 2.55 5.95
C GLY A 81 -10.93 4.00 5.97
N ALA A 82 -10.54 4.49 7.14
CA ALA A 82 -9.87 5.77 7.40
C ALA A 82 -8.36 5.56 7.68
N GLY A 83 -7.78 4.50 7.11
CA GLY A 83 -6.34 4.40 6.90
C GLY A 83 -5.84 5.46 5.93
N GLN A 84 -4.54 5.54 5.67
CA GLN A 84 -4.04 6.70 4.93
C GLN A 84 -4.53 6.77 3.47
N SER A 85 -4.90 5.66 2.83
CA SER A 85 -5.60 5.65 1.54
C SER A 85 -6.96 6.31 1.58
N GLY A 86 -7.73 6.00 2.63
CA GLY A 86 -9.06 6.56 2.83
C GLY A 86 -9.00 8.04 3.10
N LEU A 87 -8.05 8.48 3.92
CA LEU A 87 -7.80 9.90 4.21
C LEU A 87 -7.36 10.67 2.95
N ALA A 88 -6.41 10.12 2.19
CA ALA A 88 -5.94 10.73 0.94
C ALA A 88 -7.07 10.86 -0.10
N LEU A 89 -7.88 9.80 -0.27
CA LEU A 89 -9.04 9.84 -1.16
C LEU A 89 -10.09 10.83 -0.68
N ALA A 90 -10.42 10.83 0.62
CA ALA A 90 -11.37 11.77 1.20
C ALA A 90 -10.99 13.23 0.94
N ALA A 91 -9.71 13.57 1.07
CA ALA A 91 -9.22 14.91 0.76
C ALA A 91 -9.44 15.27 -0.72
N HIS A 92 -9.19 14.33 -1.65
CA HIS A 92 -9.49 14.54 -3.07
C HIS A 92 -10.99 14.69 -3.34
N LEU A 93 -11.83 13.82 -2.77
CA LEU A 93 -13.29 13.87 -2.91
C LEU A 93 -13.84 15.20 -2.38
N GLN A 94 -13.35 15.67 -1.23
CA GLN A 94 -13.72 16.95 -0.66
C GLN A 94 -13.26 18.13 -1.52
N ASN A 95 -12.07 18.04 -2.11
CA ASN A 95 -11.57 19.07 -3.03
C ASN A 95 -12.36 19.13 -4.33
N LEU A 96 -12.92 18.00 -4.77
CA LEU A 96 -13.83 17.93 -5.92
C LEU A 96 -15.28 18.32 -5.57
N GLY A 97 -15.60 18.60 -4.31
CA GLY A 97 -16.94 18.98 -3.87
C GLY A 97 -17.95 17.83 -3.91
N LEU A 98 -17.48 16.58 -3.88
CA LEU A 98 -18.36 15.40 -3.89
C LEU A 98 -18.92 15.13 -2.50
N LYS A 99 -20.17 14.65 -2.45
CA LYS A 99 -20.79 14.17 -1.20
C LYS A 99 -20.24 12.78 -0.87
N TYR A 100 -19.33 12.72 0.08
CA TYR A 100 -18.69 11.48 0.51
C TYR A 100 -18.83 11.26 2.02
N LEU A 101 -18.66 10.01 2.42
CA LEU A 101 -18.52 9.58 3.81
C LEU A 101 -17.40 8.56 3.90
N VAL A 102 -16.47 8.75 4.82
CA VAL A 102 -15.51 7.71 5.22
C VAL A 102 -16.04 7.02 6.48
N VAL A 103 -16.03 5.70 6.52
CA VAL A 103 -16.35 4.92 7.73
C VAL A 103 -15.14 4.10 8.16
N ASP A 104 -14.85 4.04 9.45
CA ASP A 104 -13.80 3.19 9.99
C ASP A 104 -14.26 2.53 11.28
N LYS A 105 -13.93 1.24 11.45
CA LYS A 105 -14.30 0.46 12.64
C LYS A 105 -13.57 0.92 13.90
N THR A 106 -12.44 1.60 13.75
CA THR A 106 -11.64 2.10 14.87
C THR A 106 -12.20 3.41 15.41
N ALA A 107 -11.92 3.69 16.68
CA ALA A 107 -12.47 4.86 17.37
C ALA A 107 -11.80 6.17 16.94
N ARG A 108 -10.55 6.12 16.47
CA ARG A 108 -9.79 7.30 16.03
C ARG A 108 -8.90 6.99 14.82
N PRO A 109 -8.61 8.00 13.97
CA PRO A 109 -7.61 7.85 12.91
C PRO A 109 -6.29 7.32 13.46
N GLY A 110 -5.68 6.37 12.77
CA GLY A 110 -4.39 5.80 13.16
C GLY A 110 -4.43 4.74 14.26
N ASP A 111 -5.59 4.38 14.81
CA ASP A 111 -5.70 3.29 15.79
C ASP A 111 -5.19 1.93 15.26
N SER A 112 -5.26 1.70 13.94
CA SER A 112 -4.64 0.54 13.29
C SER A 112 -3.12 0.49 13.45
N TRP A 113 -2.46 1.66 13.51
CA TRP A 113 -1.03 1.80 13.79
C TRP A 113 -0.75 1.70 15.28
N ARG A 114 -1.59 2.36 16.10
CA ARG A 114 -1.51 2.37 17.58
C ARG A 114 -1.65 0.96 18.18
N ALA A 115 -2.37 0.06 17.52
CA ALA A 115 -2.52 -1.33 17.92
C ALA A 115 -1.27 -2.19 17.64
N ARG A 116 -0.29 -1.69 16.88
CA ARG A 116 0.97 -2.40 16.60
C ARG A 116 1.98 -2.19 17.74
N TYR A 117 3.05 -2.97 17.72
CA TYR A 117 4.15 -2.84 18.68
C TYR A 117 4.78 -1.46 18.64
N ALA A 118 5.14 -0.93 19.81
CA ALA A 118 5.58 0.45 20.00
C ALA A 118 6.89 0.79 19.28
N SER A 119 7.73 -0.21 18.98
CA SER A 119 8.98 -0.04 18.25
C SER A 119 8.80 0.14 16.74
N ILE A 120 7.58 0.02 16.20
CA ILE A 120 7.34 0.11 14.76
C ILE A 120 7.72 1.48 14.20
N LYS A 121 8.37 1.46 13.04
CA LYS A 121 8.75 2.62 12.24
C LYS A 121 8.38 2.42 10.78
N SER A 122 8.21 3.50 10.03
CA SER A 122 8.11 3.43 8.57
C SER A 122 9.42 2.86 8.01
N HIS A 123 9.32 1.99 7.02
CA HIS A 123 10.47 1.53 6.25
C HIS A 123 10.70 2.35 4.98
N THR A 124 9.87 3.37 4.76
CA THR A 124 9.99 4.37 3.72
C THR A 124 10.25 5.73 4.35
N PRO A 125 11.05 6.59 3.70
CA PRO A 125 11.34 7.89 4.24
C PRO A 125 10.18 8.88 3.98
N SER A 126 9.99 9.81 4.90
CA SER A 126 8.84 10.71 4.97
C SER A 126 8.61 11.56 3.71
N TYR A 127 9.65 11.90 2.97
CA TYR A 127 9.55 12.65 1.70
C TYR A 127 8.90 11.85 0.56
N THR A 128 8.72 10.53 0.74
CA THR A 128 8.02 9.65 -0.21
C THR A 128 6.57 9.38 0.20
N ASP A 129 6.18 9.76 1.42
CA ASP A 129 4.91 9.36 2.05
C ASP A 129 3.97 10.54 2.33
N HIS A 130 4.23 11.71 1.73
CA HIS A 130 3.40 12.89 1.89
C HIS A 130 1.95 12.63 1.48
N TYR A 131 1.00 13.25 2.18
CA TYR A 131 -0.41 13.16 1.83
C TYR A 131 -0.76 14.20 0.79
N PRO A 132 -1.86 14.00 0.03
CA PRO A 132 -2.39 15.04 -0.83
C PRO A 132 -2.60 16.34 -0.05
N PHE A 133 -2.26 17.47 -0.66
CA PHE A 133 -2.46 18.84 -0.14
C PHE A 133 -1.62 19.25 1.08
N LEU A 134 -1.16 18.31 1.92
CA LEU A 134 -0.35 18.61 3.11
C LEU A 134 0.87 17.66 3.19
N LYS A 135 2.06 18.25 3.26
CA LYS A 135 3.32 17.51 3.41
C LYS A 135 3.69 17.34 4.88
N TYR A 136 4.39 16.26 5.21
CA TYR A 136 4.97 16.09 6.55
C TYR A 136 5.89 17.27 6.88
N PRO A 137 5.97 17.71 8.15
CA PRO A 137 6.90 18.74 8.57
C PRO A 137 8.34 18.33 8.30
N THR A 138 9.16 19.26 7.78
CA THR A 138 10.56 18.99 7.41
C THR A 138 11.49 18.78 8.60
N ASN A 139 11.05 19.14 9.81
CA ASN A 139 11.78 18.91 11.05
C ASN A 139 11.45 17.58 11.73
N TRP A 140 10.56 16.77 11.14
CA TRP A 140 10.29 15.41 11.62
C TRP A 140 11.39 14.43 11.20
N PRO A 141 11.51 13.27 11.88
CA PRO A 141 12.42 12.23 11.47
C PRO A 141 12.21 11.79 10.01
N ARG A 142 13.31 11.39 9.35
CA ARG A 142 13.26 10.84 7.99
C ARG A 142 12.45 9.55 7.95
N TYR A 143 12.56 8.69 8.96
CA TYR A 143 11.73 7.50 9.15
C TYR A 143 10.82 7.72 10.35
N LEU A 144 9.51 7.67 10.13
CA LEU A 144 8.52 8.05 11.13
C LEU A 144 8.22 6.87 12.05
N ASP A 145 8.27 7.10 13.36
CA ASP A 145 7.77 6.12 14.33
C ASP A 145 6.23 6.09 14.36
N GLN A 146 5.68 5.11 15.08
CA GLN A 146 4.24 4.97 15.33
C GLN A 146 3.58 6.29 15.76
N GLY A 147 4.20 7.01 16.70
CA GLY A 147 3.64 8.23 17.28
C GLY A 147 3.51 9.36 16.26
N HIS A 148 4.51 9.54 15.39
CA HIS A 148 4.46 10.53 14.32
C HIS A 148 3.39 10.19 13.27
N ILE A 149 3.31 8.93 12.83
CA ILE A 149 2.32 8.48 11.84
C ILE A 149 0.90 8.72 12.37
N VAL A 150 0.65 8.29 13.61
CA VAL A 150 -0.65 8.41 14.27
C VAL A 150 -1.06 9.87 14.44
N LYS A 151 -0.17 10.71 14.98
CA LYS A 151 -0.45 12.15 15.15
C LYS A 151 -0.73 12.84 13.81
N TRP A 152 -0.01 12.46 12.77
CA TRP A 152 -0.26 13.02 11.43
C TRP A 152 -1.62 12.64 10.89
N MET A 153 -2.05 11.38 11.04
CA MET A 153 -3.38 10.93 10.60
C MET A 153 -4.51 11.70 11.29
N GLU A 154 -4.40 11.91 12.60
CA GLU A 154 -5.36 12.70 13.38
C GLU A 154 -5.38 14.16 12.90
N HIS A 155 -4.22 14.83 12.88
CA HIS A 155 -4.12 16.22 12.43
C HIS A 155 -4.57 16.41 10.98
N TYR A 156 -4.27 15.48 10.07
CA TYR A 156 -4.65 15.58 8.66
C TYR A 156 -6.18 15.55 8.49
N GLY A 157 -6.85 14.66 9.21
CA GLY A 157 -8.31 14.59 9.25
C GLY A 157 -8.93 15.89 9.77
N ASP A 158 -8.39 16.43 10.86
CA ASP A 158 -8.89 17.65 11.51
C ASP A 158 -8.62 18.91 10.67
N LEU A 159 -7.40 19.08 10.15
CA LEU A 159 -6.99 20.26 9.38
C LEU A 159 -7.79 20.43 8.09
N LEU A 160 -8.16 19.31 7.45
CA LEU A 160 -8.99 19.33 6.25
C LEU A 160 -10.49 19.19 6.58
N ALA A 161 -10.86 19.01 7.84
CA ALA A 161 -12.23 18.75 8.27
C ALA A 161 -12.90 17.64 7.44
N LEU A 162 -12.22 16.49 7.32
CA LEU A 162 -12.69 15.36 6.53
C LEU A 162 -13.95 14.74 7.14
N ASN A 163 -14.91 14.32 6.30
CA ASN A 163 -16.15 13.69 6.76
C ASN A 163 -15.92 12.21 7.07
N ILE A 164 -15.54 11.93 8.33
CA ILE A 164 -15.20 10.58 8.80
C ILE A 164 -16.13 10.19 9.95
N ARG A 165 -16.68 8.98 9.88
CA ARG A 165 -17.44 8.35 10.95
C ARG A 165 -16.64 7.18 11.52
N HIS A 166 -16.15 7.38 12.74
CA HIS A 166 -15.41 6.39 13.52
C HIS A 166 -16.34 5.37 14.19
N GLY A 167 -15.75 4.30 14.73
CA GLY A 167 -16.49 3.25 15.44
C GLY A 167 -17.59 2.64 14.59
N THR A 168 -17.40 2.56 13.27
CA THR A 168 -18.44 2.12 12.33
C THR A 168 -17.90 1.03 11.42
N LEU A 169 -18.40 -0.19 11.60
CA LEU A 169 -18.07 -1.34 10.77
C LEU A 169 -19.02 -1.43 9.57
N ALA A 170 -18.48 -1.43 8.36
CA ALA A 170 -19.25 -1.71 7.15
C ALA A 170 -19.41 -3.22 6.95
N THR A 171 -20.64 -3.66 6.71
CA THR A 171 -21.03 -5.06 6.53
C THR A 171 -22.10 -5.17 5.42
N ASN A 172 -22.40 -6.40 4.98
CA ASN A 172 -23.49 -6.72 4.05
C ASN A 172 -23.57 -5.79 2.81
N ILE A 173 -22.46 -5.67 2.09
CA ILE A 173 -22.38 -4.81 0.91
C ILE A 173 -23.17 -5.45 -0.23
N ASN A 174 -24.24 -4.81 -0.68
CA ASN A 174 -25.07 -5.28 -1.78
C ASN A 174 -25.09 -4.26 -2.93
N TYR A 175 -25.35 -4.73 -4.14
CA TYR A 175 -25.56 -3.87 -5.30
C TYR A 175 -26.96 -4.08 -5.86
N ASN A 176 -27.71 -3.00 -6.01
CA ASN A 176 -29.06 -3.03 -6.55
C ASN A 176 -29.06 -2.55 -8.01
N GLU A 177 -29.26 -3.49 -8.94
CA GLU A 177 -29.29 -3.23 -10.39
C GLU A 177 -30.32 -2.19 -10.80
N SER A 178 -31.52 -2.23 -10.22
CA SER A 178 -32.62 -1.34 -10.61
C SER A 178 -32.32 0.12 -10.27
N THR A 179 -31.62 0.35 -9.17
CA THR A 179 -31.27 1.70 -8.69
C THR A 179 -29.87 2.13 -9.11
N LYS A 180 -29.04 1.20 -9.59
CA LYS A 180 -27.61 1.38 -9.86
C LYS A 180 -26.84 1.92 -8.66
N ARG A 181 -27.18 1.45 -7.45
CA ARG A 181 -26.57 1.89 -6.19
C ARG A 181 -26.14 0.72 -5.33
N TYR A 182 -25.09 0.93 -4.54
CA TYR A 182 -24.71 0.06 -3.45
C TYR A 182 -25.58 0.34 -2.23
N SER A 183 -25.91 -0.72 -1.50
CA SER A 183 -26.52 -0.68 -0.17
C SER A 183 -25.54 -1.33 0.81
N VAL A 184 -25.25 -0.66 1.93
CA VAL A 184 -24.24 -1.10 2.89
C VAL A 184 -24.78 -0.94 4.30
N ASP A 185 -24.62 -1.98 5.13
CA ASP A 185 -24.97 -1.92 6.54
C ASP A 185 -23.80 -1.35 7.34
N LEU A 186 -24.03 -0.22 8.00
CA LEU A 186 -23.11 0.42 8.92
C LEU A 186 -23.48 0.07 10.35
N GLN A 187 -22.66 -0.77 10.98
CA GLN A 187 -22.82 -1.16 12.39
C GLN A 187 -21.97 -0.25 13.28
N SER A 188 -22.62 0.48 14.19
CA SER A 188 -21.92 1.30 15.19
C SER A 188 -21.37 0.43 16.32
N THR A 189 -20.19 0.77 16.83
CA THR A 189 -19.59 0.17 18.04
C THR A 189 -20.41 0.44 19.29
N GLU A 190 -21.23 1.50 19.28
CA GLU A 190 -22.17 1.82 20.36
C GLU A 190 -23.50 1.07 20.24
N GLY A 191 -23.65 0.26 19.18
CA GLY A 191 -24.87 -0.48 18.87
C GLY A 191 -25.73 0.20 17.80
N GLY A 192 -26.60 -0.59 17.17
CA GLY A 192 -27.42 -0.15 16.05
C GLY A 192 -26.78 -0.44 14.69
N VAL A 193 -27.64 -0.64 13.69
CA VAL A 193 -27.28 -0.86 12.30
C VAL A 193 -28.06 0.14 11.46
N GLN A 194 -27.36 0.88 10.62
CA GLN A 194 -27.94 1.80 9.66
C GLN A 194 -27.61 1.31 8.26
N ASN A 195 -28.64 1.09 7.44
CA ASN A 195 -28.42 0.85 6.02
C ASN A 195 -28.25 2.18 5.28
N ILE A 196 -27.17 2.32 4.51
CA ILE A 196 -26.92 3.49 3.67
C ILE A 196 -26.87 3.10 2.20
N THR A 197 -27.19 4.04 1.31
CA THR A 197 -27.08 3.82 -0.14
C THR A 197 -26.15 4.81 -0.80
N THR A 198 -25.29 4.33 -1.70
CA THR A 198 -24.28 5.16 -2.38
C THR A 198 -24.16 4.80 -3.85
N LYS A 199 -23.74 5.75 -4.69
CA LYS A 199 -23.45 5.48 -6.11
C LYS A 199 -22.12 4.74 -6.28
N HIS A 200 -21.13 5.13 -5.49
CA HIS A 200 -19.78 4.57 -5.52
C HIS A 200 -19.38 4.05 -4.16
N LEU A 201 -18.70 2.91 -4.17
CA LEU A 201 -18.14 2.28 -2.99
C LEU A 201 -16.65 2.08 -3.21
N VAL A 202 -15.87 2.54 -2.24
CA VAL A 202 -14.42 2.38 -2.24
C VAL A 202 -13.98 1.63 -0.99
N LEU A 203 -13.28 0.50 -1.17
CA LEU A 203 -12.67 -0.25 -0.07
C LEU A 203 -11.23 0.21 0.10
N ALA A 204 -10.97 0.98 1.16
CA ALA A 204 -9.68 1.48 1.60
C ALA A 204 -9.20 0.74 2.87
N THR A 205 -9.33 -0.60 2.85
CA THR A 205 -9.16 -1.47 4.03
C THR A 205 -7.75 -2.03 4.20
N GLY A 206 -6.78 -1.56 3.40
CA GLY A 206 -5.38 -1.99 3.44
C GLY A 206 -5.07 -3.21 2.58
N LEU A 207 -3.81 -3.64 2.60
CA LEU A 207 -3.27 -4.75 1.79
C LEU A 207 -3.40 -6.12 2.48
N LEU A 208 -3.31 -6.13 3.81
CA LEU A 208 -3.47 -7.31 4.65
C LEU A 208 -4.69 -7.10 5.54
N SER A 209 -5.40 -8.19 5.85
CA SER A 209 -6.47 -8.15 6.83
C SER A 209 -5.92 -8.01 8.26
N ASP A 210 -6.81 -7.79 9.22
CA ASP A 210 -6.50 -7.82 10.65
C ASP A 210 -6.53 -9.23 11.26
N VAL A 211 -6.72 -10.27 10.44
CA VAL A 211 -6.79 -11.67 10.89
C VAL A 211 -5.38 -12.27 10.86
N PRO A 212 -4.76 -12.56 12.03
CA PRO A 212 -3.44 -13.16 12.08
C PRO A 212 -3.48 -14.63 11.64
N ILE A 213 -2.46 -15.06 10.91
CA ILE A 213 -2.27 -16.47 10.56
C ILE A 213 -1.61 -17.14 11.76
N LYS A 214 -2.32 -18.05 12.43
CA LYS A 214 -1.80 -18.82 13.57
C LYS A 214 -1.77 -20.30 13.23
N PRO A 215 -0.63 -20.83 12.73
CA PRO A 215 -0.51 -22.27 12.51
C PRO A 215 -0.61 -22.99 13.84
N ALA A 216 -1.39 -24.06 13.87
CA ALA A 216 -1.44 -24.96 15.02
C ALA A 216 -0.36 -26.04 14.87
N PHE A 217 0.40 -26.28 15.93
CA PHE A 217 1.36 -27.37 16.00
C PHE A 217 0.99 -28.34 17.14
N PRO A 218 1.31 -29.64 17.00
CA PRO A 218 1.16 -30.60 18.10
C PRO A 218 1.90 -30.13 19.36
N GLY A 219 1.35 -30.41 20.54
CA GLY A 219 1.97 -30.16 21.84
C GLY A 219 1.77 -28.76 22.43
N GLU A 220 1.05 -27.86 21.76
CA GLU A 220 0.74 -26.50 22.25
C GLU A 220 0.10 -26.49 23.65
N ASP A 221 -0.75 -27.48 23.94
CA ASP A 221 -1.43 -27.67 25.22
C ASP A 221 -0.51 -28.10 26.36
N THR A 222 0.66 -28.65 26.02
CA THR A 222 1.67 -29.10 27.00
C THR A 222 2.81 -28.10 27.21
N PHE A 223 2.90 -27.07 26.37
CA PHE A 223 3.91 -26.02 26.48
C PHE A 223 3.66 -25.18 27.74
N LYS A 224 4.68 -25.06 28.61
CA LYS A 224 4.56 -24.33 29.88
C LYS A 224 4.69 -22.82 29.72
N GLY A 225 5.22 -22.37 28.58
CA GLY A 225 5.46 -20.96 28.29
C GLY A 225 4.25 -20.22 27.71
N GLN A 226 4.50 -19.03 27.17
CA GLN A 226 3.46 -18.22 26.53
C GLN A 226 3.54 -18.31 25.00
N ILE A 227 2.39 -18.47 24.34
CA ILE A 227 2.27 -18.44 22.87
C ILE A 227 1.39 -17.27 22.47
N PHE A 228 1.89 -16.37 21.63
CA PHE A 228 1.07 -15.30 21.05
C PHE A 228 1.56 -14.89 19.66
N HIS A 229 0.70 -14.24 18.89
CA HIS A 229 1.06 -13.68 17.58
C HIS A 229 1.58 -12.25 17.74
N THR A 230 2.44 -11.78 16.83
CA THR A 230 3.00 -10.41 16.89
C THR A 230 1.95 -9.30 16.95
N SER A 231 0.72 -9.57 16.50
CA SER A 231 -0.43 -8.66 16.62
C SER A 231 -0.89 -8.42 18.07
N ALA A 232 -0.49 -9.27 19.02
CA ALA A 232 -0.70 -9.08 20.45
C ALA A 232 0.53 -8.49 21.17
N HIS A 233 1.65 -8.31 20.46
CA HIS A 233 2.87 -7.73 21.01
C HIS A 233 2.75 -6.21 21.06
N GLN A 234 2.96 -5.61 22.23
CA GLN A 234 3.02 -4.15 22.39
C GLN A 234 4.46 -3.68 22.60
N SER A 235 5.16 -4.22 23.60
CA SER A 235 6.58 -3.96 23.85
C SER A 235 7.13 -5.04 24.77
N ALA A 236 8.40 -5.43 24.54
CA ALA A 236 9.14 -6.33 25.40
C ALA A 236 9.28 -5.78 26.83
N SER A 237 9.30 -4.45 27.00
CA SER A 237 9.37 -3.79 28.33
C SER A 237 8.18 -4.12 29.25
N LEU A 238 7.04 -4.54 28.69
CA LEU A 238 5.85 -4.92 29.46
C LEU A 238 5.92 -6.35 29.98
N MET A 239 6.90 -7.14 29.55
CA MET A 239 7.06 -8.52 29.96
C MET A 239 7.87 -8.60 31.26
N PRO A 240 7.30 -9.13 32.36
CA PRO A 240 8.01 -9.24 33.62
C PRO A 240 9.11 -10.31 33.54
N ASP A 241 10.20 -10.10 34.28
CA ASP A 241 11.34 -11.03 34.39
C ASP A 241 11.97 -11.39 33.04
N LEU A 242 11.98 -10.45 32.10
CA LEU A 242 12.43 -10.69 30.74
C LEU A 242 13.88 -11.21 30.66
N GLN A 243 14.76 -10.75 31.55
CA GLN A 243 16.16 -11.19 31.62
C GLN A 243 16.37 -12.69 31.83
N ASN A 244 15.34 -13.40 32.29
CA ASN A 244 15.38 -14.85 32.51
C ASN A 244 14.66 -15.64 31.41
N LYS A 245 14.03 -14.96 30.44
CA LYS A 245 13.17 -15.59 29.42
C LYS A 245 13.88 -15.83 28.10
N GLN A 246 13.74 -17.05 27.58
CA GLN A 246 14.16 -17.47 26.25
C GLN A 246 13.01 -17.20 25.27
N ILE A 247 13.22 -16.29 24.33
CA ILE A 247 12.22 -15.85 23.36
C ILE A 247 12.50 -16.51 22.01
N THR A 248 11.49 -17.16 21.46
CA THR A 248 11.54 -17.75 20.12
C THR A 248 10.49 -17.11 19.21
N ILE A 249 10.91 -16.61 18.06
CA ILE A 249 10.07 -15.97 17.06
C ILE A 249 9.96 -16.91 15.86
N ILE A 250 8.77 -17.39 15.55
CA ILE A 250 8.49 -18.24 14.39
C ILE A 250 8.14 -17.36 13.19
N GLY A 251 8.98 -17.41 12.16
CA GLY A 251 8.89 -16.54 10.98
C GLY A 251 10.09 -15.59 10.92
N SER A 252 10.34 -15.03 9.74
CA SER A 252 11.52 -14.19 9.50
C SER A 252 11.22 -12.90 8.75
N GLY A 253 9.96 -12.49 8.57
CA GLY A 253 9.62 -11.23 7.88
C GLY A 253 9.95 -9.97 8.71
N THR A 254 9.48 -8.81 8.27
CA THR A 254 9.64 -7.52 8.97
C THR A 254 9.26 -7.61 10.46
N SER A 255 8.06 -8.09 10.78
CA SER A 255 7.63 -8.19 12.18
C SER A 255 8.48 -9.15 13.02
N ALA A 256 9.11 -10.16 12.42
CA ALA A 256 10.01 -11.04 13.16
C ALA A 256 11.28 -10.31 13.58
N HIS A 257 11.87 -9.51 12.68
CA HIS A 257 13.06 -8.72 12.95
C HIS A 257 12.78 -7.61 13.95
N ASP A 258 11.68 -6.86 13.79
CA ASP A 258 11.31 -5.76 14.70
C ASP A 258 11.08 -6.27 16.13
N VAL A 259 10.34 -7.38 16.28
CA VAL A 259 10.05 -7.96 17.60
C VAL A 259 11.30 -8.60 18.19
N ALA A 260 12.13 -9.29 17.40
CA ALA A 260 13.39 -9.82 17.89
C ALA A 260 14.35 -8.72 18.36
N GLN A 261 14.43 -7.61 17.61
CA GLN A 261 15.18 -6.42 18.00
C GLN A 261 14.65 -5.84 19.32
N ASP A 262 13.32 -5.71 19.46
CA ASP A 262 12.69 -5.21 20.67
C ASP A 262 13.05 -6.07 21.90
N PHE A 263 12.92 -7.40 21.82
CA PHE A 263 13.29 -8.29 22.92
C PHE A 263 14.79 -8.28 23.23
N ALA A 264 15.65 -8.26 22.21
CA ALA A 264 17.10 -8.21 22.40
C ALA A 264 17.53 -6.89 23.04
N SER A 265 16.94 -5.77 22.62
CA SER A 265 17.20 -4.43 23.19
C SER A 265 16.73 -4.29 24.64
N HIS A 266 15.70 -5.03 25.05
CA HIS A 266 15.20 -5.04 26.43
C HIS A 266 15.85 -6.12 27.32
N GLY A 267 16.88 -6.82 26.82
CA GLY A 267 17.71 -7.69 27.63
C GLY A 267 17.12 -9.06 27.91
N ALA A 268 16.32 -9.63 26.99
CA ALA A 268 15.90 -11.02 27.07
C ALA A 268 17.09 -11.98 27.21
N LYS A 269 16.93 -13.08 27.96
CA LYS A 269 17.98 -14.09 28.20
C LYS A 269 18.59 -14.60 26.89
N SER A 270 17.72 -14.87 25.92
CA SER A 270 18.10 -15.21 24.55
C SER A 270 16.95 -14.92 23.60
N VAL A 271 17.26 -14.52 22.37
CA VAL A 271 16.29 -14.30 21.29
C VAL A 271 16.65 -15.17 20.10
N THR A 272 15.71 -15.97 19.62
CA THR A 272 15.91 -16.87 18.47
C THR A 272 14.85 -16.64 17.40
N ILE A 273 15.28 -16.36 16.17
CA ILE A 273 14.42 -16.35 14.98
C ILE A 273 14.44 -17.75 14.34
N VAL A 274 13.27 -18.34 14.12
CA VAL A 274 13.10 -19.56 13.34
C VAL A 274 12.76 -19.21 11.89
N GLN A 275 13.70 -19.47 10.99
CA GLN A 275 13.56 -19.17 9.57
C GLN A 275 13.23 -20.42 8.76
N ARG A 276 12.09 -20.40 8.06
CA ARG A 276 11.71 -21.46 7.12
C ARG A 276 12.27 -21.24 5.71
N SER A 277 12.04 -20.05 5.17
CA SER A 277 12.36 -19.72 3.78
C SER A 277 13.37 -18.58 3.71
N PRO A 278 14.24 -18.52 2.68
CA PRO A 278 15.14 -17.40 2.48
C PRO A 278 14.38 -16.07 2.35
N ILE A 279 14.95 -15.00 2.89
CA ILE A 279 14.35 -13.66 2.93
C ILE A 279 15.15 -12.64 2.11
N PHE A 280 14.46 -11.71 1.44
CA PHE A 280 15.13 -10.56 0.82
C PHE A 280 15.45 -9.50 1.87
N VAL A 281 16.73 -9.21 2.09
CA VAL A 281 17.18 -8.21 3.08
C VAL A 281 17.92 -7.08 2.37
N THR A 282 17.64 -5.84 2.76
CA THR A 282 18.33 -4.66 2.23
C THR A 282 18.54 -3.65 3.36
N SER A 283 19.53 -2.77 3.26
CA SER A 283 19.71 -1.67 4.19
C SER A 283 18.88 -0.44 3.80
N LEU A 284 18.62 0.45 4.76
CA LEU A 284 18.01 1.76 4.47
C LEU A 284 18.84 2.56 3.46
N LYS A 285 20.17 2.45 3.51
CA LYS A 285 21.06 3.12 2.55
C LYS A 285 20.83 2.62 1.12
N SER A 286 20.74 1.30 0.95
CA SER A 286 20.49 0.68 -0.36
C SER A 286 19.10 1.03 -0.89
N LEU A 287 18.08 1.05 -0.03
CA LEU A 287 16.75 1.56 -0.37
C LEU A 287 16.81 3.01 -0.88
N GLU A 288 17.46 3.89 -0.12
CA GLU A 288 17.57 5.32 -0.41
C GLU A 288 18.31 5.62 -1.71
N GLU A 289 19.45 4.97 -1.94
CA GLU A 289 20.27 5.25 -3.11
C GLU A 289 19.72 4.61 -4.40
N LEU A 290 19.03 3.46 -4.31
CA LEU A 290 18.69 2.66 -5.50
C LEU A 290 17.21 2.59 -5.82
N GLN A 291 16.31 2.82 -4.86
CA GLN A 291 14.87 2.77 -5.12
C GLN A 291 14.21 4.13 -4.99
N VAL A 292 14.56 4.90 -3.96
CA VAL A 292 13.79 6.10 -3.59
C VAL A 292 14.53 7.42 -3.82
N LYS A 293 15.74 7.35 -4.41
CA LYS A 293 16.63 8.50 -4.65
C LYS A 293 15.98 9.62 -5.44
N LEU A 294 15.09 9.28 -6.37
CA LEU A 294 14.39 10.24 -7.21
C LEU A 294 13.66 11.30 -6.37
N TRP A 295 13.00 10.90 -5.27
CA TRP A 295 12.25 11.81 -4.40
C TRP A 295 13.11 12.64 -3.45
N ASP A 296 14.40 12.33 -3.33
CA ASP A 296 15.39 13.08 -2.54
C ASP A 296 16.36 13.88 -3.44
N THR A 297 16.03 14.01 -4.73
CA THR A 297 16.90 14.71 -5.70
C THR A 297 16.82 16.23 -5.49
N PRO A 298 17.95 16.93 -5.23
CA PRO A 298 17.94 18.37 -5.04
C PRO A 298 17.33 19.12 -6.22
N GLY A 299 16.37 20.01 -5.93
CA GLY A 299 15.67 20.80 -6.94
C GLY A 299 14.48 20.10 -7.61
N LEU A 300 14.24 18.82 -7.32
CA LEU A 300 13.04 18.11 -7.75
C LEU A 300 12.00 18.12 -6.63
N ASN A 301 10.80 18.63 -6.90
CA ASN A 301 9.70 18.55 -5.95
C ASN A 301 9.04 17.17 -5.97
N THR A 302 8.29 16.84 -4.92
CA THR A 302 7.57 15.57 -4.78
C THR A 302 6.67 15.28 -5.97
N GLU A 303 5.96 16.30 -6.46
CA GLU A 303 4.97 16.16 -7.53
C GLU A 303 5.60 15.81 -8.89
N ASP A 304 6.79 16.33 -9.16
CA ASP A 304 7.58 16.01 -10.35
C ASP A 304 8.28 14.65 -10.20
N ALA A 305 8.76 14.32 -9.01
CA ALA A 305 9.29 12.99 -8.69
C ALA A 305 8.21 11.91 -8.87
N ASP A 306 6.99 12.16 -8.41
CA ASP A 306 5.83 11.31 -8.62
C ASP A 306 5.53 11.14 -10.11
N LEU A 307 5.46 12.23 -10.87
CA LEU A 307 5.21 12.18 -12.31
C LEU A 307 6.27 11.33 -13.04
N LEU A 308 7.55 11.50 -12.69
CA LEU A 308 8.65 10.76 -13.28
C LEU A 308 8.68 9.30 -12.84
N GLY A 309 8.47 9.01 -11.56
CA GLY A 309 8.45 7.66 -11.00
C GLY A 309 7.32 6.82 -11.57
N ASN A 310 6.10 7.37 -11.64
CA ASN A 310 4.91 6.67 -12.15
C ASN A 310 4.85 6.59 -13.68
N SER A 311 5.77 7.23 -14.39
CA SER A 311 5.80 7.15 -15.85
C SER A 311 6.37 5.84 -16.41
N PHE A 312 6.79 4.92 -15.54
CA PHE A 312 7.11 3.54 -15.92
C PHE A 312 5.93 2.63 -15.56
N SER A 313 5.52 1.78 -16.50
CA SER A 313 4.53 0.74 -16.20
C SER A 313 5.08 -0.27 -15.20
N THR A 314 4.21 -0.95 -14.47
CA THR A 314 4.58 -1.96 -13.46
C THR A 314 5.47 -3.04 -14.07
N ALA A 315 5.20 -3.46 -15.30
CA ALA A 315 6.04 -4.42 -16.04
C ALA A 315 7.49 -3.94 -16.17
N VAL A 316 7.69 -2.67 -16.52
CA VAL A 316 9.03 -2.08 -16.69
C VAL A 316 9.69 -1.88 -15.34
N VAL A 317 8.97 -1.35 -14.35
CA VAL A 317 9.49 -1.17 -12.99
C VAL A 317 10.02 -2.50 -12.46
N ARG A 318 9.22 -3.56 -12.48
CA ARG A 318 9.64 -4.89 -12.01
C ARG A 318 10.89 -5.41 -12.72
N THR A 319 10.97 -5.23 -14.04
CA THR A 319 12.15 -5.64 -14.82
C THR A 319 13.40 -4.86 -14.39
N LEU A 320 13.30 -3.53 -14.23
CA LEU A 320 14.41 -2.69 -13.78
C LEU A 320 14.80 -2.99 -12.33
N SER A 321 13.83 -3.32 -11.48
CA SER A 321 14.02 -3.60 -10.06
C SER A 321 14.82 -4.87 -9.79
N VAL A 322 14.87 -5.83 -10.72
CA VAL A 322 15.79 -6.97 -10.61
C VAL A 322 17.24 -6.49 -10.60
N GLY A 323 17.63 -5.66 -11.56
CA GLY A 323 18.97 -5.07 -11.62
C GLY A 323 19.25 -4.17 -10.41
N ALA A 324 18.26 -3.37 -9.97
CA ALA A 324 18.38 -2.57 -8.75
C ALA A 324 18.64 -3.44 -7.51
N SER A 325 17.95 -4.57 -7.38
CA SER A 325 18.09 -5.50 -6.25
C SER A 325 19.47 -6.17 -6.22
N GLN A 326 20.05 -6.46 -7.39
CA GLN A 326 21.43 -6.94 -7.50
C GLN A 326 22.44 -5.85 -7.07
N MET A 327 22.20 -4.59 -7.45
CA MET A 327 23.00 -3.46 -6.96
C MET A 327 22.88 -3.26 -5.45
N MET A 328 21.68 -3.39 -4.88
CA MET A 328 21.46 -3.36 -3.43
C MET A 328 22.28 -4.46 -2.75
N SER A 329 22.25 -5.68 -3.29
CA SER A 329 23.02 -6.80 -2.76
C SER A 329 24.53 -6.60 -2.81
N MET A 330 25.03 -5.83 -3.79
CA MET A 330 26.45 -5.45 -3.86
C MET A 330 26.80 -4.36 -2.83
N LEU A 331 25.92 -3.37 -2.65
CA LEU A 331 26.10 -2.33 -1.63
C LEU A 331 26.03 -2.88 -0.21
N ASP A 332 25.17 -3.87 0.02
CA ASP A 332 24.94 -4.52 1.31
C ASP A 332 25.77 -5.78 1.52
N LYS A 333 26.81 -5.99 0.70
CA LYS A 333 27.59 -7.24 0.68
C LYS A 333 28.02 -7.70 2.07
N ASP A 334 28.63 -6.81 2.86
CA ASP A 334 29.17 -7.14 4.18
C ASP A 334 28.06 -7.51 5.18
N MET A 335 26.92 -6.80 5.12
CA MET A 335 25.75 -7.13 5.95
C MET A 335 25.20 -8.50 5.57
N LEU A 336 24.99 -8.77 4.27
CA LEU A 336 24.43 -10.03 3.79
C LEU A 336 25.34 -11.22 4.09
N GLU A 337 26.65 -11.09 3.88
CA GLU A 337 27.62 -12.14 4.25
C GLU A 337 27.67 -12.36 5.77
N GLY A 338 27.52 -11.30 6.57
CA GLY A 338 27.39 -11.41 8.03
C GLY A 338 26.16 -12.21 8.44
N LEU A 339 25.01 -11.92 7.84
CA LEU A 339 23.75 -12.64 8.09
C LEU A 339 23.87 -14.13 7.71
N GLU A 340 24.47 -14.43 6.56
CA GLU A 340 24.73 -15.80 6.11
C GLU A 340 25.64 -16.56 7.09
N LYS A 341 26.70 -15.92 7.58
CA LYS A 341 27.58 -16.49 8.62
C LYS A 341 26.85 -16.73 9.94
N ALA A 342 25.88 -15.88 10.29
CA ALA A 342 25.02 -16.05 11.46
C ALA A 342 23.92 -17.10 11.26
N GLY A 343 23.84 -17.75 10.09
CA GLY A 343 22.91 -18.84 9.80
C GLY A 343 21.59 -18.43 9.13
N MET A 344 21.44 -17.16 8.75
CA MET A 344 20.27 -16.68 8.02
C MET A 344 20.43 -16.93 6.52
N ALA A 345 19.43 -17.55 5.89
CA ALA A 345 19.34 -17.64 4.44
C ALA A 345 18.74 -16.36 3.87
N VAL A 346 19.48 -15.71 2.97
CA VAL A 346 19.10 -14.45 2.32
C VAL A 346 18.92 -14.63 0.82
N LYS A 347 18.16 -13.72 0.21
CA LYS A 347 17.96 -13.62 -1.25
C LYS A 347 18.75 -12.43 -1.77
N ARG A 348 19.40 -12.58 -2.92
CA ARG A 348 20.27 -11.57 -3.55
C ARG A 348 19.73 -11.02 -4.88
N GLY A 349 18.50 -11.40 -5.25
CA GLY A 349 17.86 -11.01 -6.52
C GLY A 349 18.49 -11.65 -7.77
N ASP A 350 19.26 -12.72 -7.58
CA ASP A 350 19.90 -13.52 -8.62
C ASP A 350 18.90 -14.40 -9.38
N GLN A 351 17.80 -14.78 -8.73
CA GLN A 351 16.72 -15.61 -9.30
C GLN A 351 15.62 -14.78 -10.00
N GLY A 352 15.91 -13.51 -10.29
CA GLY A 352 14.95 -12.60 -10.92
C GLY A 352 13.87 -12.06 -9.98
N ASP A 353 13.98 -12.29 -8.66
CA ASP A 353 13.11 -11.62 -7.69
C ASP A 353 13.67 -10.27 -7.26
N SER A 354 12.80 -9.27 -7.15
CA SER A 354 13.18 -7.92 -6.74
C SER A 354 12.48 -7.48 -5.45
N LEU A 355 13.04 -6.48 -4.76
CA LEU A 355 12.37 -5.84 -3.63
C LEU A 355 10.95 -5.37 -3.99
N VAL A 356 10.78 -4.84 -5.19
CA VAL A 356 9.47 -4.42 -5.73
C VAL A 356 8.51 -5.60 -5.89
N ASP A 357 8.96 -6.81 -6.26
CA ASP A 357 8.06 -7.98 -6.28
C ASP A 357 7.62 -8.39 -4.87
N HIS A 358 8.52 -8.29 -3.90
CA HIS A 358 8.22 -8.62 -2.50
C HIS A 358 7.25 -7.62 -1.86
N GLN A 359 7.40 -6.34 -2.19
CA GLN A 359 6.48 -5.28 -1.78
C GLN A 359 5.15 -5.37 -2.55
N LEU A 360 5.20 -5.36 -3.89
CA LEU A 360 3.99 -5.17 -4.69
C LEU A 360 3.13 -6.44 -4.83
N ILE A 361 3.73 -7.62 -4.91
CA ILE A 361 2.99 -8.84 -5.28
C ILE A 361 2.80 -9.73 -4.06
N LYS A 362 3.89 -9.91 -3.30
CA LYS A 362 3.90 -10.82 -2.16
C LYS A 362 3.40 -10.17 -0.88
N ALA A 363 3.45 -8.84 -0.78
CA ALA A 363 3.10 -8.10 0.44
C ALA A 363 3.87 -8.61 1.68
N GLY A 364 5.15 -8.95 1.52
CA GLY A 364 5.97 -9.56 2.56
C GLY A 364 7.14 -10.39 2.01
N HIS A 365 7.77 -11.18 2.87
CA HIS A 365 9.00 -11.95 2.58
C HIS A 365 10.26 -11.11 2.31
N PHE A 366 10.30 -9.89 2.84
CA PHE A 366 11.46 -9.04 2.85
C PHE A 366 11.64 -8.39 4.23
N TYR A 367 12.80 -7.79 4.45
CA TYR A 367 13.10 -6.94 5.59
C TYR A 367 14.05 -5.82 5.16
N ILE A 368 13.72 -4.59 5.53
CA ILE A 368 14.56 -3.41 5.34
C ILE A 368 15.20 -3.11 6.70
N ASP A 369 16.53 -3.21 6.79
CA ASP A 369 17.20 -3.22 8.08
C ASP A 369 17.11 -1.90 8.84
N GLN A 370 16.48 -1.96 10.02
CA GLN A 370 16.43 -0.87 11.00
C GLN A 370 17.29 -1.15 12.26
N GLY A 371 18.23 -2.11 12.16
CA GLY A 371 19.23 -2.41 13.17
C GLY A 371 19.24 -3.86 13.66
N ALA A 372 18.18 -4.64 13.36
CA ALA A 372 18.14 -6.06 13.73
C ALA A 372 19.25 -6.86 13.06
N CYS A 373 19.67 -6.54 11.83
CA CYS A 373 20.73 -7.28 11.14
C CYS A 373 22.06 -7.22 11.91
N GLY A 374 22.42 -6.06 12.46
CA GLY A 374 23.61 -5.93 13.30
C GLY A 374 23.56 -6.84 14.54
N MET A 375 22.39 -6.96 15.18
CA MET A 375 22.18 -7.83 16.34
C MET A 375 22.20 -9.33 15.98
N ILE A 376 21.82 -9.68 14.75
CA ILE A 376 21.97 -11.05 14.24
C ILE A 376 23.46 -11.35 14.01
N ILE A 377 24.18 -10.43 13.36
CA ILE A 377 25.59 -10.60 13.00
C ILE A 377 26.48 -10.74 14.24
N ASP A 378 26.19 -9.98 15.31
CA ASP A 378 26.95 -10.05 16.57
C ASP A 378 26.45 -11.14 17.54
N GLY A 379 25.41 -11.89 17.18
CA GLY A 379 24.91 -13.04 17.93
C GLY A 379 23.94 -12.72 19.07
N ARG A 380 23.56 -11.45 19.26
CA ARG A 380 22.48 -11.07 20.21
C ARG A 380 21.12 -11.65 19.82
N ILE A 381 20.89 -11.86 18.52
CA ILE A 381 19.74 -12.56 17.98
C ILE A 381 20.25 -13.81 17.24
N GLN A 382 19.82 -14.98 17.67
CA GLN A 382 20.19 -16.25 17.05
C GLN A 382 19.23 -16.58 15.90
N VAL A 383 19.73 -17.29 14.88
CA VAL A 383 18.90 -17.78 13.77
C VAL A 383 18.95 -19.30 13.72
N ARG A 384 17.76 -19.93 13.68
CA ARG A 384 17.58 -21.37 13.48
C ARG A 384 16.82 -21.60 12.19
N ARG A 385 17.49 -22.12 11.18
CA ARG A 385 16.89 -22.39 9.88
C ARG A 385 16.41 -23.83 9.79
N CYS A 386 15.13 -24.02 9.46
CA CYS A 386 14.57 -25.33 9.15
C CYS A 386 13.53 -25.20 8.02
N GLN A 387 13.81 -25.79 6.86
CA GLN A 387 12.95 -25.63 5.65
C GLN A 387 11.55 -26.21 5.83
N GLU A 388 11.43 -27.29 6.60
CA GLU A 388 10.15 -27.93 6.92
C GLU A 388 9.47 -27.28 8.15
N GLY A 389 10.12 -26.28 8.76
CA GLY A 389 9.55 -25.46 9.83
C GLY A 389 9.50 -26.16 11.20
N VAL A 390 8.55 -25.73 12.03
CA VAL A 390 8.31 -26.28 13.37
C VAL A 390 7.51 -27.57 13.25
N ARG A 391 7.93 -28.62 13.96
CA ARG A 391 7.23 -29.91 13.99
C ARG A 391 6.20 -29.94 15.11
N GLU A 392 6.61 -29.60 16.33
CA GLU A 392 5.79 -29.69 17.54
C GLU A 392 6.37 -28.83 18.66
N TYR A 393 5.54 -28.50 19.64
CA TYR A 393 5.97 -28.01 20.94
C TYR A 393 6.28 -29.18 21.88
N TYR A 394 7.19 -28.94 22.81
CA TYR A 394 7.40 -29.78 23.99
C TYR A 394 7.31 -28.88 25.24
N PRO A 395 7.29 -29.42 26.47
CA PRO A 395 6.95 -28.61 27.64
C PRO A 395 7.80 -27.35 27.86
N ASP A 396 9.06 -27.34 27.42
CA ASP A 396 10.02 -26.26 27.67
C ASP A 396 10.54 -25.63 26.35
N GLY A 397 9.87 -25.85 25.21
CA GLY A 397 10.28 -25.25 23.93
C GLY A 397 9.60 -25.80 22.68
N ILE A 398 10.27 -25.68 21.53
CA ILE A 398 9.81 -26.22 20.24
C ILE A 398 10.83 -27.18 19.62
N THR A 399 10.35 -28.17 18.89
CA THR A 399 11.17 -29.04 18.06
C THR A 399 10.94 -28.70 16.59
N LEU A 400 12.03 -28.41 15.88
CA LEU A 400 12.02 -28.21 14.43
C LEU A 400 11.93 -29.56 13.71
N ALA A 401 11.51 -29.56 12.46
CA ALA A 401 11.32 -30.78 11.67
C ALA A 401 12.61 -31.60 11.48
N ASP A 402 13.79 -30.95 11.52
CA ASP A 402 15.10 -31.62 11.50
C ASP A 402 15.51 -32.24 12.85
N GLY A 403 14.66 -32.14 13.88
CA GLY A 403 14.91 -32.64 15.23
C GLY A 403 15.61 -31.66 16.16
N THR A 404 16.00 -30.47 15.68
CA THR A 404 16.60 -29.43 16.53
C THR A 404 15.61 -28.96 17.58
N GLN A 405 16.00 -28.99 18.85
CA GLN A 405 15.22 -28.42 19.94
C GLN A 405 15.65 -26.97 20.20
N VAL A 406 14.67 -26.09 20.39
CA VAL A 406 14.86 -24.70 20.77
C VAL A 406 14.09 -24.47 22.06
N GLU A 407 14.80 -24.33 23.18
CA GLU A 407 14.23 -23.97 24.48
C GLU A 407 13.52 -22.61 24.39
N SER A 408 12.33 -22.49 24.98
CA SER A 408 11.52 -21.28 24.88
C SER A 408 10.62 -21.12 26.11
N ASP A 409 10.67 -19.96 26.75
CA ASP A 409 9.67 -19.52 27.72
C ASP A 409 8.52 -18.77 27.03
N VAL A 410 8.79 -18.21 25.85
CA VAL A 410 7.84 -17.45 25.05
C VAL A 410 8.05 -17.80 23.57
N VAL A 411 6.97 -18.18 22.90
CA VAL A 411 6.93 -18.40 21.46
C VAL A 411 6.03 -17.36 20.80
N ILE A 412 6.60 -16.62 19.85
CA ILE A 412 5.93 -15.52 19.16
C ILE A 412 5.74 -15.90 17.70
N LEU A 413 4.49 -15.94 17.26
CA LEU A 413 4.15 -16.21 15.87
C LEU A 413 4.26 -14.91 15.07
N ALA A 414 5.30 -14.79 14.26
CA ALA A 414 5.49 -13.74 13.26
C ALA A 414 5.15 -14.28 11.85
N THR A 415 3.99 -14.94 11.78
CA THR A 415 3.53 -15.77 10.65
C THR A 415 2.63 -15.02 9.67
N GLY A 416 2.44 -13.72 9.88
CA GLY A 416 1.73 -12.83 8.96
C GLY A 416 0.22 -12.82 9.16
N PHE A 417 -0.47 -12.23 8.19
CA PHE A 417 -1.92 -12.01 8.23
C PHE A 417 -2.57 -12.56 6.98
N GLU A 418 -3.85 -12.88 7.05
CA GLU A 418 -4.58 -13.29 5.85
C GLU A 418 -4.59 -12.16 4.83
N ARG A 419 -4.50 -12.55 3.55
CA ARG A 419 -4.62 -11.61 2.44
C ARG A 419 -6.00 -10.96 2.43
N ILE A 420 -6.04 -9.72 1.95
CA ILE A 420 -7.24 -8.88 2.01
C ILE A 420 -8.40 -9.38 1.15
N ASP A 421 -8.16 -10.20 0.11
CA ASP A 421 -9.23 -10.87 -0.65
C ASP A 421 -10.16 -11.66 0.26
N LYS A 422 -9.62 -12.32 1.30
CA LYS A 422 -10.42 -13.02 2.32
C LYS A 422 -11.24 -12.09 3.21
N ALA A 423 -10.72 -10.89 3.50
CA ALA A 423 -11.50 -9.89 4.22
C ALA A 423 -12.66 -9.35 3.36
N ILE A 424 -12.43 -9.19 2.06
CA ILE A 424 -13.44 -8.71 1.11
C ILE A 424 -14.55 -9.75 0.92
N GLU A 425 -14.19 -11.04 0.76
CA GLU A 425 -15.14 -12.17 0.66
C GLU A 425 -16.12 -12.25 1.86
N ARG A 426 -15.76 -11.68 3.02
CA ARG A 426 -16.63 -11.66 4.22
C ARG A 426 -17.70 -10.57 4.20
N ILE A 427 -17.46 -9.47 3.48
CA ILE A 427 -18.33 -8.29 3.50
C ILE A 427 -19.03 -8.05 2.16
N VAL A 428 -18.48 -8.59 1.06
CA VAL A 428 -19.05 -8.51 -0.29
C VAL A 428 -19.53 -9.92 -0.71
N PRO A 429 -20.82 -10.10 -1.05
CA PRO A 429 -21.35 -11.33 -1.62
C PRO A 429 -20.59 -11.78 -2.86
N LYS A 430 -20.48 -13.10 -3.01
CA LYS A 430 -19.75 -13.73 -4.10
C LYS A 430 -20.26 -13.29 -5.48
N GLU A 431 -21.57 -13.09 -5.62
CA GLU A 431 -22.21 -12.67 -6.86
C GLU A 431 -21.71 -11.30 -7.36
N ILE A 432 -21.28 -10.43 -6.43
CA ILE A 432 -20.68 -9.14 -6.77
C ILE A 432 -19.20 -9.32 -7.12
N LEU A 433 -18.48 -10.16 -6.36
CA LEU A 433 -17.06 -10.44 -6.61
C LEU A 433 -16.81 -11.16 -7.93
N ASP A 434 -17.68 -12.08 -8.32
CA ASP A 434 -17.58 -12.84 -9.58
C ASP A 434 -17.72 -11.94 -10.82
N ARG A 435 -18.20 -10.70 -10.66
CA ARG A 435 -18.27 -9.69 -11.74
C ARG A 435 -16.96 -8.94 -11.96
N VAL A 436 -16.00 -9.10 -11.05
CA VAL A 436 -14.68 -8.49 -11.14
C VAL A 436 -13.78 -9.46 -11.93
N PRO A 437 -13.33 -9.14 -13.16
CA PRO A 437 -12.73 -10.11 -14.10
C PRO A 437 -11.35 -10.70 -13.74
N GLY A 438 -11.02 -10.88 -12.46
CA GLY A 438 -9.74 -11.42 -12.02
C GLY A 438 -9.60 -11.50 -10.50
N VAL A 439 -8.46 -12.02 -10.05
CA VAL A 439 -8.15 -12.07 -8.63
C VAL A 439 -7.70 -10.69 -8.16
N ILE A 440 -8.40 -10.17 -7.17
CA ILE A 440 -8.11 -8.88 -6.55
C ILE A 440 -6.65 -8.86 -6.04
N CYS A 441 -5.87 -7.84 -6.42
CA CYS A 441 -4.41 -7.73 -6.19
C CYS A 441 -3.52 -8.74 -6.92
N SER A 442 -4.01 -9.47 -7.92
CA SER A 442 -3.14 -10.17 -8.87
C SER A 442 -2.66 -9.22 -9.97
N LEU A 443 -1.71 -9.68 -10.78
CA LEU A 443 -1.35 -9.02 -12.02
C LEU A 443 -2.23 -9.52 -13.17
N ASP A 444 -2.63 -8.64 -14.07
CA ASP A 444 -3.30 -8.98 -15.31
C ASP A 444 -2.31 -9.35 -16.44
N GLU A 445 -2.82 -9.56 -17.66
CA GLU A 445 -2.01 -9.87 -18.83
C GLU A 445 -1.01 -8.76 -19.21
N SER A 446 -1.30 -7.51 -18.83
CA SER A 446 -0.42 -6.36 -19.02
C SER A 446 0.64 -6.22 -17.91
N GLN A 447 0.59 -7.10 -16.89
CA GLN A 447 1.40 -7.07 -15.67
C GLN A 447 1.08 -5.89 -14.74
N GLU A 448 -0.16 -5.41 -14.79
CA GLU A 448 -0.67 -4.34 -13.94
C GLU A 448 -1.53 -4.91 -12.83
N ARG A 449 -1.58 -4.23 -11.68
CA ARG A 449 -2.35 -4.71 -10.53
C ARG A 449 -3.85 -4.58 -10.79
N PHE A 450 -4.54 -5.70 -10.71
CA PHE A 450 -5.97 -5.78 -10.95
C PHE A 450 -6.79 -5.51 -9.67
N GLY A 451 -7.83 -4.68 -9.79
CA GLY A 451 -8.79 -4.40 -8.70
C GLY A 451 -8.20 -3.69 -7.47
N SER A 452 -7.02 -3.07 -7.58
CA SER A 452 -6.33 -2.38 -6.50
C SER A 452 -5.57 -1.18 -7.03
N GLN A 453 -5.77 0.00 -6.47
CA GLN A 453 -5.06 1.21 -6.89
C GLN A 453 -4.38 1.87 -5.70
N MET A 454 -3.17 2.40 -5.90
CA MET A 454 -2.50 3.22 -4.90
C MET A 454 -3.17 4.60 -4.85
N ALA A 455 -3.58 5.03 -3.66
CA ALA A 455 -4.29 6.27 -3.41
C ALA A 455 -3.36 7.49 -3.30
N ASN A 456 -2.04 7.27 -3.26
CA ASN A 456 -1.04 8.33 -3.27
C ASN A 456 -0.33 8.42 -4.62
N ARG A 457 0.08 9.63 -5.00
CA ARG A 457 0.82 9.90 -6.25
C ARG A 457 2.25 9.38 -6.19
N SER A 458 2.80 9.10 -5.02
CA SER A 458 4.12 8.49 -4.88
C SER A 458 4.04 6.96 -4.97
N LEU A 459 4.77 6.39 -5.93
CA LEU A 459 4.98 4.95 -6.09
C LEU A 459 5.75 4.32 -4.91
N VAL A 460 6.23 5.13 -3.97
CA VAL A 460 7.37 4.78 -3.12
C VAL A 460 7.04 4.58 -1.63
N GLY A 461 5.80 4.80 -1.22
CA GLY A 461 5.30 4.30 0.06
C GLY A 461 5.00 2.78 0.03
N MET A 462 5.95 1.96 -0.42
CA MET A 462 5.71 0.54 -0.77
C MET A 462 5.57 -0.42 0.43
N GLU A 463 5.84 0.05 1.65
CA GLU A 463 5.46 -0.65 2.90
C GLU A 463 4.20 -0.09 3.55
N THR A 464 3.76 1.04 3.01
CA THR A 464 2.67 1.90 3.41
C THR A 464 1.65 1.84 2.26
N ASP A 465 1.42 0.62 1.76
CA ASP A 465 0.70 0.32 0.52
C ASP A 465 -0.71 0.91 0.60
N TRP A 466 -0.89 2.07 -0.03
CA TRP A 466 -2.11 2.86 0.05
C TRP A 466 -3.20 2.33 -0.87
N HIS A 467 -3.72 1.14 -0.65
CA HIS A 467 -4.73 0.59 -1.56
C HIS A 467 -6.14 1.11 -1.29
N ALA A 468 -6.70 1.82 -2.27
CA ALA A 468 -8.13 2.05 -2.40
C ALA A 468 -8.66 1.22 -3.58
N ARG A 469 -9.78 0.53 -3.40
CA ARG A 469 -10.44 -0.28 -4.44
C ARG A 469 -11.77 0.31 -4.79
N ILE A 470 -11.98 0.66 -6.05
CA ILE A 470 -13.28 1.17 -6.51
C ILE A 470 -14.04 -0.02 -7.08
N LEU A 471 -15.18 -0.38 -6.47
CA LEU A 471 -16.09 -1.36 -7.06
C LEU A 471 -17.00 -0.61 -8.05
N VAL A 472 -16.86 -0.91 -9.34
CA VAL A 472 -17.71 -0.38 -10.41
C VAL A 472 -18.52 -1.52 -11.01
N HIS A 473 -19.84 -1.39 -11.04
CA HIS A 473 -20.70 -2.25 -11.84
C HIS A 473 -21.28 -1.44 -13.01
N ASP A 474 -21.46 -2.12 -14.15
CA ASP A 474 -22.18 -1.64 -15.34
C ASP A 474 -21.45 -0.66 -16.28
N GLY A 475 -20.11 -0.69 -16.34
CA GLY A 475 -19.32 0.03 -17.37
C GLY A 475 -19.48 1.56 -17.40
N GLN A 476 -20.28 2.14 -16.51
CA GLN A 476 -20.57 3.58 -16.43
C GLN A 476 -19.72 4.32 -15.38
N LEU A 477 -18.69 3.64 -14.86
CA LEU A 477 -17.39 4.23 -14.57
C LEU A 477 -16.36 3.47 -15.38
N SER A 478 -16.28 3.80 -16.66
CA SER A 478 -14.98 3.82 -17.31
C SER A 478 -14.17 4.86 -16.54
N LEU A 479 -13.17 4.41 -15.76
CA LEU A 479 -11.90 5.15 -15.77
C LEU A 479 -11.64 5.37 -17.26
N VAL A 480 -11.68 6.61 -17.74
CA VAL A 480 -11.81 6.90 -19.17
C VAL A 480 -10.63 6.30 -19.96
N GLU A 481 -10.77 5.03 -20.34
CA GLU A 481 -10.21 4.42 -21.52
C GLU A 481 -10.85 5.16 -22.67
N THR A 482 -10.21 6.23 -23.14
CA THR A 482 -10.40 6.60 -24.55
C THR A 482 -9.47 5.72 -25.37
N VAL A 483 -9.91 4.49 -25.65
CA VAL A 483 -9.43 3.72 -26.79
C VAL A 483 -9.98 4.42 -28.04
N LEU A 484 -9.15 5.18 -28.76
CA LEU A 484 -9.45 5.51 -30.15
C LEU A 484 -9.10 4.28 -31.00
N SER A 485 -10.05 3.35 -31.13
CA SER A 485 -10.04 2.38 -32.22
C SER A 485 -10.79 2.97 -33.41
N CYS A 486 -10.09 3.35 -34.47
CA CYS A 486 -10.69 3.44 -35.81
C CYS A 486 -10.20 2.23 -36.62
N PRO A 487 -11.04 1.23 -36.94
CA PRO A 487 -10.70 0.25 -37.94
C PRO A 487 -11.04 0.81 -39.33
N GLY A 488 -10.02 1.09 -40.13
CA GLY A 488 -10.10 1.06 -41.59
C GLY A 488 -10.76 2.25 -42.30
N PHE A 489 -9.92 2.95 -43.09
CA PHE A 489 -10.19 3.64 -44.35
C PHE A 489 -11.31 4.70 -44.50
N ALA A 490 -10.86 5.83 -45.05
CA ALA A 490 -11.58 6.80 -45.88
C ALA A 490 -12.74 7.61 -45.26
N ASP A 491 -12.46 8.90 -45.07
CA ASP A 491 -13.37 10.05 -45.13
C ASP A 491 -14.73 9.93 -44.40
N CYS A 492 -14.84 10.49 -43.18
CA CYS A 492 -16.14 10.83 -42.60
C CYS A 492 -16.04 11.99 -41.60
N ARG A 493 -16.73 13.09 -41.93
CA ARG A 493 -17.07 14.20 -41.02
C ARG A 493 -17.94 13.66 -39.87
N CYS A 494 -17.73 14.10 -38.62
CA CYS A 494 -18.66 13.82 -37.53
C CYS A 494 -19.22 15.11 -36.89
N ARG A 495 -20.55 15.22 -36.95
CA ARG A 495 -21.41 16.12 -36.18
C ARG A 495 -21.97 15.37 -34.96
N VAL A 496 -21.91 16.03 -33.80
CA VAL A 496 -22.83 16.10 -32.63
C VAL A 496 -23.38 14.81 -31.98
N GLY A 497 -23.28 14.77 -30.64
CA GLY A 497 -24.21 14.06 -29.73
C GLY A 497 -23.84 14.33 -28.27
N ALA A 498 -24.70 15.04 -27.53
CA ALA A 498 -24.51 15.43 -26.13
C ALA A 498 -25.07 14.37 -25.18
N GLU A 499 -24.36 14.03 -24.09
CA GLU A 499 -24.95 13.54 -22.84
C GLU A 499 -23.95 13.70 -21.68
N GLN A 500 -24.46 14.18 -20.55
CA GLN A 500 -23.72 14.62 -19.36
C GLN A 500 -23.45 13.46 -18.39
N GLY A 501 -22.23 13.35 -17.86
CA GLY A 501 -21.88 12.40 -16.80
C GLY A 501 -20.51 12.74 -16.19
N VAL A 502 -20.45 12.85 -14.87
CA VAL A 502 -19.28 13.25 -14.07
C VAL A 502 -18.29 12.09 -13.96
N SER A 503 -17.02 12.29 -14.37
CA SER A 503 -15.95 11.27 -14.36
C SER A 503 -14.82 11.63 -13.39
N MET A 504 -14.49 10.74 -12.45
CA MET A 504 -13.36 10.84 -11.51
C MET A 504 -12.07 10.16 -12.04
N VAL A 505 -10.92 10.59 -11.53
CA VAL A 505 -9.57 10.43 -12.09
C VAL A 505 -8.72 9.37 -11.38
N SER A 506 -8.04 8.50 -12.15
CA SER A 506 -6.64 8.04 -11.93
C SER A 506 -6.15 7.01 -12.99
N THR A 507 -5.05 7.39 -13.67
CA THR A 507 -3.98 6.56 -14.31
C THR A 507 -4.34 5.43 -15.30
N ILE A 508 -3.83 5.51 -16.55
CA ILE A 508 -3.92 4.45 -17.58
C ILE A 508 -2.54 4.18 -18.21
N ASP A 509 -2.31 2.90 -18.51
CA ASP A 509 -1.11 2.26 -19.05
C ASP A 509 -0.76 2.47 -20.53
N VAL A 510 0.49 2.09 -20.81
CA VAL A 510 1.26 2.21 -22.06
C VAL A 510 0.83 1.16 -23.09
N PHE A 511 0.40 1.60 -24.29
CA PHE A 511 0.04 0.72 -25.41
C PHE A 511 1.25 0.11 -26.14
N LYS A 512 1.15 -1.17 -26.51
CA LYS A 512 2.02 -1.83 -27.50
C LYS A 512 1.71 -1.34 -28.92
N PHE A 513 2.63 -0.59 -29.53
CA PHE A 513 2.56 -0.32 -30.98
C PHE A 513 3.16 -1.48 -31.79
N LYS A 514 2.39 -2.06 -32.71
CA LYS A 514 2.95 -2.81 -33.85
C LYS A 514 3.53 -1.82 -34.86
N PRO A 515 4.63 -2.16 -35.56
CA PRO A 515 5.41 -1.20 -36.31
C PRO A 515 4.64 -0.69 -37.53
N SER A 516 4.25 0.58 -37.53
CA SER A 516 3.89 1.31 -38.75
C SER A 516 4.85 2.48 -38.93
N ARG A 517 5.52 2.51 -40.09
CA ARG A 517 6.45 3.57 -40.50
C ARG A 517 5.71 4.90 -40.53
N PHE A 518 6.16 5.88 -39.75
CA PHE A 518 5.79 7.28 -39.93
C PHE A 518 6.99 8.01 -40.56
N LEU A 519 6.80 8.47 -41.79
CA LEU A 519 7.67 9.45 -42.43
C LEU A 519 7.27 10.84 -41.92
N ILE A 520 8.25 11.59 -41.43
CA ILE A 520 8.12 13.00 -41.08
C ILE A 520 8.30 13.81 -42.39
N PRO A 521 7.37 14.69 -42.80
CA PRO A 521 7.71 15.76 -43.73
C PRO A 521 8.45 16.86 -42.95
N THR A 522 9.57 17.30 -43.54
CA THR A 522 10.52 18.34 -43.08
C THR A 522 9.93 19.55 -42.39
#